data_AF-A0A9E5CSL5-F1
#
_entry.id   AF-A0A9E5CSL5-F1
#
_cell.length_a   1.000
_cell.length_b   1.000
_cell.length_c   1.000
_cell.angle_alpha   90.00
_cell.angle_beta   90.00
_cell.angle_gamma   90.00
#
_symmetry.space_group_name_H-M   'P 1'
#
loop_
_entity.id
_entity.type
_entity.pdbx_description
1 polymer ?
#
loop_
_entity_poly.entity_id
_entity_poly.type
_entity_poly.pdbx_seq_one_letter_code
_entity_poly.pdbx_strand_id
1 'polypeptide(L)'
;MVAARDVVSEKFSVPQLTKSYSRIPDVHPLPNLVEIQLDSYKTFRTEALRELFDEISPIQDFTGNRLELRFTDYSFGEPKYTQDECRERDVTYSAPLRVNVELLVKETGEIKEQEIFMGDFPLMAEGGTFIINGAERVVVSQLVRSPGVYLTLERDATSGRSLCYAKLIPNRGAWLEFETSNKDIISVKVDRKRKIPITTLLRAIDEPGLLPKHGSTKEIRAVEKEIESAKTERAADKLRAKILTMLGTDDRILAMFDGIDTGEQHQFIQSTLDRDTGATTKEEALLEFYRRLRPGDPPT
;
A
#
# COMPACT_ATOMS: atom_id res chain seq x y z
N MET A 1 -13.11 -34.73 -50.88
CA MET A 1 -14.58 -34.73 -50.99
C MET A 1 -15.09 -35.39 -49.73
N VAL A 2 -15.46 -34.62 -48.72
CA VAL A 2 -15.97 -35.12 -47.43
C VAL A 2 -17.37 -34.54 -47.28
N ALA A 3 -18.33 -35.45 -47.12
CA ALA A 3 -19.76 -35.20 -47.20
C ALA A 3 -20.25 -34.19 -46.16
N ALA A 4 -21.27 -33.43 -46.56
CA ALA A 4 -22.06 -32.58 -45.69
C ALA A 4 -22.59 -33.39 -44.50
N ARG A 5 -22.34 -32.92 -43.29
CA ARG A 5 -23.06 -33.40 -42.10
C ARG A 5 -24.31 -32.54 -41.96
N ASP A 6 -25.45 -33.19 -42.14
CA ASP A 6 -26.76 -32.64 -41.87
C ASP A 6 -26.81 -32.06 -40.46
N VAL A 7 -27.18 -30.77 -40.39
CA VAL A 7 -27.50 -30.07 -39.15
C VAL A 7 -28.86 -30.60 -38.68
N VAL A 8 -28.84 -31.65 -37.86
CA VAL A 8 -30.05 -32.13 -37.17
C VAL A 8 -30.34 -31.17 -36.01
N SER A 9 -31.51 -30.53 -36.03
CA SER A 9 -31.94 -29.54 -35.04
C SER A 9 -31.89 -30.09 -33.61
N GLU A 10 -31.12 -29.43 -32.75
CA GLU A 10 -30.91 -29.69 -31.31
C GLU A 10 -32.16 -29.41 -30.45
N LYS A 11 -33.30 -30.05 -30.71
CA LYS A 11 -34.45 -29.93 -29.79
C LYS A 11 -34.56 -31.07 -28.78
N PHE A 12 -33.92 -32.21 -28.99
CA PHE A 12 -33.90 -33.32 -28.02
C PHE A 12 -32.59 -34.11 -28.13
N SER A 13 -31.56 -33.66 -27.42
CA SER A 13 -30.37 -34.47 -27.15
C SER A 13 -30.72 -35.48 -26.06
N VAL A 14 -30.71 -36.78 -26.39
CA VAL A 14 -30.78 -37.84 -25.38
C VAL A 14 -29.43 -37.87 -24.68
N PRO A 15 -29.33 -37.65 -23.35
CA PRO A 15 -28.05 -37.65 -22.66
C PRO A 15 -27.36 -38.99 -22.88
N GLN A 16 -26.14 -38.96 -23.40
CA GLN A 16 -25.33 -40.17 -23.52
C GLN A 16 -25.04 -40.68 -22.10
N LEU A 17 -25.58 -41.84 -21.74
CA LEU A 17 -25.42 -42.38 -20.38
C LEU A 17 -23.95 -42.74 -20.14
N THR A 18 -23.24 -41.90 -19.38
CA THR A 18 -21.86 -42.13 -18.95
C THR A 18 -21.85 -42.97 -17.67
N LYS A 19 -21.25 -44.17 -17.74
CA LYS A 19 -21.08 -45.02 -16.56
C LYS A 19 -19.95 -44.48 -15.68
N SER A 20 -20.30 -43.99 -14.50
CA SER A 20 -19.32 -43.61 -13.47
C SER A 20 -18.91 -44.83 -12.63
N TYR A 21 -17.60 -45.00 -12.42
CA TYR A 21 -17.04 -46.01 -11.50
C TYR A 21 -16.63 -45.40 -10.14
N SER A 22 -16.94 -44.12 -9.92
CA SER A 22 -16.63 -43.39 -8.69
C SER A 22 -17.32 -44.04 -7.50
N ARG A 23 -16.55 -44.34 -6.45
CA ARG A 23 -17.06 -44.90 -5.19
C ARG A 23 -17.43 -43.85 -4.17
N ILE A 24 -16.88 -42.64 -4.33
CA ILE A 24 -17.15 -41.47 -3.47
C ILE A 24 -18.21 -40.63 -4.19
N PRO A 25 -19.32 -40.27 -3.52
CA PRO A 25 -20.33 -39.40 -4.11
C PRO A 25 -19.85 -37.95 -4.16
N ASP A 26 -20.21 -37.23 -5.22
CA ASP A 26 -20.02 -35.78 -5.30
C ASP A 26 -21.02 -35.10 -4.36
N VAL A 27 -20.52 -34.64 -3.21
CA VAL A 27 -21.34 -33.98 -2.17
C VAL A 27 -21.57 -32.50 -2.46
N HIS A 28 -20.79 -31.91 -3.37
CA HIS A 28 -20.90 -30.52 -3.78
C HIS A 28 -20.80 -30.42 -5.30
N PRO A 29 -21.68 -29.66 -5.97
CA PRO A 29 -21.60 -29.46 -7.41
C PRO A 29 -20.31 -28.72 -7.78
N LEU A 30 -19.83 -28.93 -9.01
CA LEU A 30 -18.71 -28.17 -9.54
C LEU A 30 -19.08 -26.69 -9.61
N PRO A 31 -18.31 -25.78 -8.98
CA PRO A 31 -18.57 -24.35 -9.06
C PRO A 31 -18.28 -23.81 -10.46
N ASN A 32 -18.68 -22.57 -10.70
CA ASN A 32 -18.31 -21.88 -11.93
C ASN A 32 -16.79 -21.60 -11.92
N LEU A 33 -16.06 -22.16 -12.88
CA LEU A 33 -14.60 -22.08 -12.93
C LEU A 33 -14.06 -20.68 -13.24
N VAL A 34 -14.92 -19.76 -13.70
CA VAL A 34 -14.57 -18.34 -13.94
C VAL A 34 -15.18 -17.39 -12.92
N GLU A 35 -15.84 -17.92 -11.88
CA GLU A 35 -16.50 -17.13 -10.83
C GLU A 35 -15.56 -16.10 -10.19
N ILE A 36 -14.31 -16.47 -9.92
CA ILE A 36 -13.28 -15.59 -9.35
C ILE A 36 -13.10 -14.31 -10.19
N GLN A 37 -13.10 -14.44 -11.52
CA GLN A 37 -12.92 -13.29 -12.42
C GLN A 37 -14.17 -12.42 -12.44
N LEU A 38 -15.34 -13.05 -12.55
CA LEU A 38 -16.63 -12.37 -12.60
C LEU A 38 -16.89 -11.58 -11.30
N ASP A 39 -16.68 -12.22 -10.15
CA ASP A 39 -16.88 -11.60 -8.85
C ASP A 39 -15.89 -10.48 -8.59
N SER A 40 -14.60 -10.71 -8.88
CA SER A 40 -13.58 -9.66 -8.72
C SER A 40 -13.89 -8.42 -9.55
N TYR A 41 -14.34 -8.58 -10.78
CA TYR A 41 -14.68 -7.45 -11.65
C TYR A 41 -15.99 -6.76 -11.23
N LYS A 42 -16.97 -7.54 -10.77
CA LYS A 42 -18.21 -7.02 -10.20
C LYS A 42 -17.92 -6.14 -8.98
N THR A 43 -17.16 -6.65 -8.00
CA THR A 43 -16.72 -5.89 -6.82
C THR A 43 -15.94 -4.64 -7.22
N PHE A 44 -15.06 -4.73 -8.21
CA PHE A 44 -14.34 -3.56 -8.72
C PHE A 44 -15.31 -2.47 -9.21
N ARG A 45 -16.31 -2.86 -10.01
CA ARG A 45 -17.28 -1.95 -10.64
C ARG A 45 -18.29 -1.36 -9.66
N THR A 46 -18.59 -2.04 -8.54
CA THR A 46 -19.64 -1.61 -7.61
C THR A 46 -19.10 -0.98 -6.33
N GLU A 47 -17.99 -1.50 -5.79
CA GLU A 47 -17.48 -1.16 -4.46
C GLU A 47 -16.10 -0.49 -4.57
N ALA A 48 -15.12 -1.15 -5.19
CA ALA A 48 -13.73 -0.68 -5.14
C ALA A 48 -13.50 0.70 -5.80
N LEU A 49 -14.24 1.02 -6.88
CA LEU A 49 -14.19 2.36 -7.47
C LEU A 49 -14.74 3.44 -6.55
N ARG A 50 -15.80 3.14 -5.78
CA ARG A 50 -16.35 4.06 -4.77
C ARG A 50 -15.31 4.31 -3.68
N GLU A 51 -14.71 3.25 -3.15
CA GLU A 51 -13.64 3.33 -2.15
C GLU A 51 -12.45 4.15 -2.65
N LEU A 52 -12.05 3.96 -3.92
CA LEU A 52 -10.96 4.72 -4.53
C LEU A 52 -11.28 6.21 -4.64
N PHE A 53 -12.50 6.57 -5.05
CA PHE A 53 -12.93 7.97 -5.12
C PHE A 53 -13.03 8.60 -3.73
N ASP A 54 -13.50 7.85 -2.74
CA ASP A 54 -13.58 8.31 -1.35
C ASP A 54 -12.18 8.49 -0.73
N GLU A 55 -11.21 7.64 -1.09
CA GLU A 55 -9.82 7.74 -0.62
C GLU A 55 -9.15 9.05 -1.07
N ILE A 56 -9.39 9.47 -2.31
CA ILE A 56 -8.79 10.70 -2.85
C ILE A 56 -9.61 11.96 -2.52
N SER A 57 -10.81 11.80 -1.97
CA SER A 57 -11.77 12.88 -1.72
C SER A 57 -11.78 13.30 -0.24
N PRO A 58 -11.88 14.60 0.08
CA PRO A 58 -11.88 15.73 -0.84
C PRO A 58 -10.48 16.11 -1.32
N ILE A 59 -10.38 16.53 -2.58
CA ILE A 59 -9.16 17.17 -3.10
C ILE A 59 -9.24 18.67 -2.77
N GLN A 60 -8.26 19.16 -2.02
CA GLN A 60 -8.17 20.57 -1.63
C GLN A 60 -7.13 21.32 -2.46
N ASP A 61 -7.33 22.63 -2.61
CA ASP A 61 -6.32 23.51 -3.21
C ASP A 61 -5.04 23.58 -2.36
N PHE A 62 -3.95 24.08 -2.92
CA PHE A 62 -2.66 24.17 -2.23
C PHE A 62 -2.72 24.91 -0.88
N THR A 63 -3.63 25.89 -0.75
CA THR A 63 -3.81 26.64 0.51
C THR A 63 -4.85 26.01 1.44
N GLY A 64 -5.62 25.03 0.96
CA GLY A 64 -6.71 24.36 1.69
C GLY A 64 -7.98 25.19 1.92
N ASN A 65 -7.95 26.48 1.57
CA ASN A 65 -8.93 27.47 2.04
C ASN A 65 -9.82 28.03 0.94
N ARG A 66 -9.58 27.72 -0.34
CA ARG A 66 -10.31 28.33 -1.47
C ARG A 66 -11.24 27.37 -2.16
N LEU A 67 -10.72 26.21 -2.58
CA LEU A 67 -11.44 25.26 -3.42
C LEU A 67 -11.37 23.86 -2.81
N GLU A 68 -12.49 23.16 -2.88
CA GLU A 68 -12.59 21.78 -2.46
C GLU A 68 -13.39 21.01 -3.50
N LEU A 69 -12.78 19.98 -4.08
CA LEU A 69 -13.40 19.09 -5.06
C LEU A 69 -13.74 17.77 -4.38
N ARG A 70 -15.01 17.36 -4.49
CA ARG A 70 -15.52 16.10 -3.96
C ARG A 70 -16.01 15.21 -5.09
N PHE A 71 -15.66 13.94 -5.03
CA PHE A 71 -16.23 12.93 -5.92
C PHE A 71 -17.45 12.30 -5.25
N THR A 72 -18.60 12.39 -5.91
CA THR A 72 -19.85 11.76 -5.47
C THR A 72 -20.10 10.52 -6.33
N ASP A 73 -21.29 10.29 -6.85
CA ASP A 73 -21.59 9.08 -7.57
C ASP A 73 -20.83 8.92 -8.90
N TYR A 74 -20.74 7.70 -9.38
CA TYR A 74 -20.23 7.39 -10.71
C TYR A 74 -21.18 6.43 -11.43
N SER A 75 -21.14 6.47 -12.76
CA SER A 75 -21.91 5.58 -13.61
C SER A 75 -21.11 5.14 -14.82
N PHE A 76 -21.40 3.92 -15.28
CA PHE A 76 -20.93 3.45 -16.58
C PHE A 76 -22.07 3.60 -17.57
N GLY A 77 -21.84 4.29 -18.67
CA GLY A 77 -22.81 4.36 -19.77
C GLY A 77 -22.88 3.06 -20.56
N GLU A 78 -23.63 3.09 -21.67
CA GLU A 78 -23.77 1.94 -22.54
C GLU A 78 -22.54 1.76 -23.44
N PRO A 79 -22.11 0.51 -23.70
CA PRO A 79 -21.10 0.22 -24.69
C PRO A 79 -21.51 0.70 -26.08
N LYS A 80 -20.55 1.26 -26.82
CA LYS A 80 -20.81 1.76 -28.18
C LYS A 80 -21.12 0.63 -29.19
N TYR A 81 -20.55 -0.54 -28.95
CA TYR A 81 -20.64 -1.72 -29.80
C TYR A 81 -20.87 -2.96 -28.94
N THR A 82 -21.53 -3.95 -29.54
CA THR A 82 -21.66 -5.29 -28.96
C THR A 82 -20.31 -6.02 -28.95
N GLN A 83 -20.22 -7.11 -28.19
CA GLN A 83 -18.99 -7.92 -28.13
C GLN A 83 -18.58 -8.46 -29.51
N ASP A 84 -19.53 -8.89 -30.34
CA ASP A 84 -19.24 -9.43 -31.68
C ASP A 84 -18.76 -8.34 -32.64
N GLU A 85 -19.41 -7.17 -32.62
CA GLU A 85 -18.95 -6.01 -33.39
C GLU A 85 -17.54 -5.57 -32.97
N CYS A 86 -17.22 -5.65 -31.67
CA CYS A 86 -15.87 -5.34 -31.19
C CYS A 86 -14.81 -6.29 -31.77
N ARG A 87 -15.12 -7.60 -31.85
CA ARG A 87 -14.25 -8.62 -32.46
C ARG A 87 -14.08 -8.39 -33.96
N GLU A 88 -15.16 -8.10 -34.69
CA GLU A 88 -15.12 -7.90 -36.14
C GLU A 88 -14.41 -6.61 -36.56
N ARG A 89 -14.47 -5.57 -35.73
CA ARG A 89 -13.97 -4.23 -36.05
C ARG A 89 -12.60 -3.91 -35.44
N ASP A 90 -11.98 -4.88 -34.77
CA ASP A 90 -10.71 -4.68 -34.06
C ASP A 90 -10.73 -3.54 -33.03
N VAL A 91 -11.86 -3.36 -32.33
CA VAL A 91 -12.04 -2.32 -31.29
C VAL A 91 -12.18 -2.94 -29.91
N THR A 92 -11.97 -2.13 -28.87
CA THR A 92 -12.11 -2.55 -27.46
C THR A 92 -13.58 -2.51 -27.05
N TYR A 93 -14.05 -3.54 -26.33
CA TYR A 93 -15.36 -3.55 -25.70
C TYR A 93 -15.31 -2.76 -24.39
N SER A 94 -15.85 -1.54 -24.41
CA SER A 94 -15.77 -0.60 -23.30
C SER A 94 -17.03 0.26 -23.18
N ALA A 95 -17.24 0.79 -21.97
CA ALA A 95 -18.29 1.74 -21.66
C ALA A 95 -17.71 3.05 -21.10
N PRO A 96 -18.33 4.20 -21.37
CA PRO A 96 -17.86 5.48 -20.84
C PRO A 96 -18.09 5.54 -19.32
N LEU A 97 -17.03 5.78 -18.55
CA LEU A 97 -17.12 6.06 -17.11
C LEU A 97 -17.36 7.55 -16.89
N ARG A 98 -18.42 7.88 -16.18
CA ARG A 98 -18.74 9.25 -15.76
C ARG A 98 -18.80 9.35 -14.26
N VAL A 99 -18.29 10.45 -13.72
CA VAL A 99 -18.23 10.71 -12.28
C VAL A 99 -18.81 12.07 -12.00
N ASN A 100 -19.73 12.12 -11.05
CA ASN A 100 -20.29 13.36 -10.53
C ASN A 100 -19.27 13.98 -9.56
N VAL A 101 -18.99 15.26 -9.77
CA VAL A 101 -18.11 16.02 -8.90
C VAL A 101 -18.81 17.27 -8.39
N GLU A 102 -18.50 17.61 -7.15
CA GLU A 102 -18.92 18.84 -6.49
C GLU A 102 -17.69 19.71 -6.26
N LEU A 103 -17.69 20.92 -6.82
CA LEU A 103 -16.68 21.93 -6.54
C LEU A 103 -17.27 22.97 -5.57
N LEU A 104 -16.79 22.96 -4.34
CA LEU A 104 -17.10 23.97 -3.32
C LEU A 104 -16.11 25.12 -3.39
N VAL A 105 -16.62 26.33 -3.61
CA VAL A 105 -15.88 27.59 -3.48
C VAL A 105 -16.07 28.09 -2.05
N LYS A 106 -15.07 27.88 -1.18
CA LYS A 106 -15.18 28.13 0.27
C LYS A 106 -15.47 29.60 0.61
N GLU A 107 -14.96 30.54 -0.19
CA GLU A 107 -15.18 31.98 0.01
C GLU A 107 -16.64 32.40 -0.17
N THR A 108 -17.34 31.79 -1.13
CA THR A 108 -18.74 32.14 -1.46
C THR A 108 -19.75 31.13 -0.91
N GLY A 109 -19.30 29.93 -0.54
CA GLY A 109 -20.17 28.79 -0.22
C GLY A 109 -20.88 28.20 -1.44
N GLU A 110 -20.53 28.62 -2.66
CA GLU A 110 -21.13 28.13 -3.90
C GLU A 110 -20.66 26.70 -4.17
N ILE A 111 -21.60 25.79 -4.41
CA ILE A 111 -21.34 24.41 -4.84
C ILE A 111 -21.70 24.30 -6.32
N LYS A 112 -20.74 23.88 -7.13
CA LYS A 112 -20.94 23.59 -8.56
C LYS A 112 -20.87 22.08 -8.78
N GLU A 113 -21.99 21.50 -9.18
CA GLU A 113 -22.09 20.11 -9.56
C GLU A 113 -21.84 19.94 -11.06
N GLN A 114 -21.02 18.96 -11.43
CA GLN A 114 -20.78 18.62 -12.82
C GLN A 114 -20.52 17.12 -13.00
N GLU A 115 -21.10 16.55 -14.05
CA GLU A 115 -20.74 15.20 -14.50
C GLU A 115 -19.50 15.30 -15.41
N ILE A 116 -18.43 14.58 -15.06
CA ILE A 116 -17.16 14.53 -15.81
C ILE A 116 -17.00 13.16 -16.45
N PHE A 117 -16.64 13.14 -17.73
CA PHE A 117 -16.21 11.93 -18.42
C PHE A 117 -14.76 11.59 -18.04
N MET A 118 -14.57 10.42 -17.43
CA MET A 118 -13.27 9.93 -16.95
C MET A 118 -12.55 9.03 -17.96
N GLY A 119 -13.18 8.72 -19.09
CA GLY A 119 -12.64 7.83 -20.12
C GLY A 119 -13.50 6.59 -20.35
N ASP A 120 -13.17 5.85 -21.39
CA ASP A 120 -13.79 4.56 -21.69
C ASP A 120 -13.11 3.44 -20.90
N PHE A 121 -13.91 2.66 -20.18
CA PHE A 121 -13.44 1.57 -19.34
C PHE A 121 -13.76 0.22 -19.98
N PRO A 122 -12.78 -0.69 -20.15
CA PRO A 122 -13.03 -2.01 -20.71
C PRO A 122 -14.01 -2.82 -19.86
N LEU A 123 -15.03 -3.40 -20.49
CA LEU A 123 -16.02 -4.25 -19.84
C LEU A 123 -15.65 -5.73 -19.96
N MET A 124 -15.91 -6.48 -18.90
CA MET A 124 -15.76 -7.94 -18.91
C MET A 124 -16.93 -8.59 -19.66
N ALA A 125 -16.60 -9.47 -20.60
CA ALA A 125 -17.56 -10.33 -21.29
C ALA A 125 -18.07 -11.45 -20.35
N GLU A 126 -19.16 -12.11 -20.73
CA GLU A 126 -19.82 -13.15 -19.91
C GLU A 126 -18.88 -14.32 -19.54
N GLY A 127 -17.90 -14.62 -20.39
CA GLY A 127 -16.91 -15.67 -20.17
C GLY A 127 -15.75 -15.31 -19.23
N GLY A 128 -15.75 -14.12 -18.61
CA GLY A 128 -14.64 -13.66 -17.77
C GLY A 128 -13.43 -13.14 -18.54
N THR A 129 -13.63 -12.75 -19.80
CA THR A 129 -12.58 -12.22 -20.70
C THR A 129 -12.82 -10.75 -21.04
N PHE A 130 -11.83 -10.08 -21.61
CA PHE A 130 -11.94 -8.72 -22.13
C PHE A 130 -11.62 -8.70 -23.62
N ILE A 131 -12.38 -7.95 -24.41
CA ILE A 131 -12.07 -7.74 -25.83
C ILE A 131 -11.27 -6.44 -25.93
N ILE A 132 -9.98 -6.55 -26.24
CA ILE A 132 -9.05 -5.43 -26.38
C ILE A 132 -8.52 -5.41 -27.81
N ASN A 133 -8.89 -4.38 -28.57
CA ASN A 133 -8.58 -4.25 -29.99
C ASN A 133 -8.97 -5.51 -30.79
N GLY A 134 -10.22 -5.97 -30.65
CA GLY A 134 -10.76 -7.17 -31.29
C GLY A 134 -10.32 -8.51 -30.71
N ALA A 135 -9.21 -8.55 -29.97
CA ALA A 135 -8.67 -9.78 -29.40
C ALA A 135 -9.15 -10.04 -27.97
N GLU A 136 -9.50 -11.29 -27.66
CA GLU A 136 -9.81 -11.69 -26.29
C GLU A 136 -8.55 -11.78 -25.42
N ARG A 137 -8.65 -11.22 -24.21
CA ARG A 137 -7.62 -11.15 -23.21
C ARG A 137 -8.18 -11.61 -21.87
N VAL A 138 -7.33 -12.22 -21.05
CA VAL A 138 -7.66 -12.64 -19.70
C VAL A 138 -6.71 -11.97 -18.73
N VAL A 139 -7.24 -11.46 -17.63
CA VAL A 139 -6.43 -10.96 -16.52
C VAL A 139 -6.12 -12.12 -15.58
N VAL A 140 -4.86 -12.50 -15.49
CA VAL A 140 -4.44 -13.62 -14.64
C VAL A 140 -4.32 -13.15 -13.19
N SER A 141 -4.95 -13.88 -12.28
CA SER A 141 -4.82 -13.64 -10.84
C SER A 141 -3.35 -13.76 -10.42
N GLN A 142 -2.82 -12.71 -9.79
CA GLN A 142 -1.44 -12.69 -9.30
C GLN A 142 -1.39 -13.20 -7.86
N LEU A 143 -0.39 -14.04 -7.57
CA LEU A 143 -0.05 -14.41 -6.20
C LEU A 143 1.11 -13.54 -5.71
N VAL A 144 0.80 -12.58 -4.85
CA VAL A 144 1.76 -11.66 -4.25
C VAL A 144 1.82 -11.84 -2.74
N ARG A 145 2.91 -11.40 -2.11
CA ARG A 145 3.02 -11.40 -0.64
C ARG A 145 2.00 -10.41 -0.07
N SER A 146 1.28 -10.83 0.97
CA SER A 146 0.36 -9.93 1.67
C SER A 146 1.15 -8.83 2.39
N PRO A 147 0.58 -7.63 2.54
CA PRO A 147 1.11 -6.61 3.44
C PRO A 147 1.29 -7.18 4.86
N GLY A 148 2.36 -6.78 5.54
CA GLY A 148 2.68 -7.25 6.88
C GLY A 148 4.17 -7.29 7.19
N VAL A 149 4.49 -7.96 8.30
CA VAL A 149 5.87 -8.14 8.79
C VAL A 149 6.30 -9.59 8.56
N TYR A 150 7.40 -9.76 7.84
CA TYR A 150 8.03 -11.06 7.59
C TYR A 150 9.35 -11.12 8.33
N LEU A 151 9.53 -12.15 9.16
CA LEU A 151 10.77 -12.41 9.89
C LEU A 151 11.44 -13.65 9.30
N THR A 152 12.71 -13.53 8.94
CA THR A 152 13.51 -14.62 8.40
C THR A 152 14.79 -14.76 9.20
N LEU A 153 15.18 -15.99 9.49
CA LEU A 153 16.45 -16.32 10.10
C LEU A 153 17.29 -17.09 9.07
N GLU A 154 18.45 -16.55 8.71
CA GLU A 154 19.37 -17.18 7.76
C GLU A 154 20.71 -17.46 8.43
N ARG A 155 21.32 -18.62 8.14
CA ARG A 155 22.62 -18.97 8.71
C ARG A 155 23.73 -18.37 7.85
N ASP A 156 24.50 -17.46 8.42
CA ASP A 156 25.68 -16.90 7.77
C ASP A 156 26.74 -18.00 7.57
N ALA A 157 27.15 -18.21 6.32
CA ALA A 157 28.11 -19.25 5.97
C ALA A 157 29.51 -18.99 6.57
N THR A 158 29.87 -17.73 6.81
CA THR A 158 31.21 -17.37 7.30
C THR A 158 31.33 -17.53 8.81
N SER A 159 30.42 -16.91 9.56
CA SER A 159 30.43 -16.96 11.03
C SER A 159 29.68 -18.17 11.61
N GLY A 160 28.88 -18.86 10.80
CA GLY A 160 28.00 -19.94 11.24
C GLY A 160 26.79 -19.46 12.08
N ARG A 161 26.69 -18.15 12.36
CA ARG A 161 25.64 -17.53 13.17
C ARG A 161 24.34 -17.40 12.39
N SER A 162 23.22 -17.46 13.11
CA SER A 162 21.92 -17.13 12.56
C SER A 162 21.69 -15.63 12.57
N LEU A 163 21.63 -15.01 11.40
CA LEU A 163 21.31 -13.60 11.20
C LEU A 163 19.80 -13.43 10.98
N CYS A 164 19.23 -12.45 11.66
CA CYS A 164 17.83 -12.08 11.55
C CYS A 164 17.63 -11.00 10.47
N TYR A 165 16.57 -11.17 9.70
CA TYR A 165 16.08 -10.25 8.69
C TYR A 165 14.59 -9.99 8.93
N ALA A 166 14.15 -8.74 8.80
CA ALA A 166 12.75 -8.39 8.85
C ALA A 166 12.35 -7.58 7.62
N LYS A 167 11.17 -7.84 7.07
CA LYS A 167 10.59 -7.02 5.98
C LYS A 167 9.23 -6.51 6.41
N LEU A 168 9.08 -5.20 6.45
CA LEU A 168 7.79 -4.53 6.56
C LEU A 168 7.32 -4.18 5.16
N ILE A 169 6.29 -4.88 4.70
CA ILE A 169 5.66 -4.69 3.39
C ILE A 169 4.36 -3.92 3.65
N PRO A 170 4.28 -2.63 3.33
CA PRO A 170 3.03 -1.89 3.46
C PRO A 170 2.06 -2.23 2.32
N ASN A 171 0.78 -1.89 2.49
CA ASN A 171 -0.20 -1.99 1.41
C ASN A 171 0.07 -0.96 0.29
N ARG A 172 0.53 0.23 0.66
CA ARG A 172 1.01 1.30 -0.23
C ARG A 172 2.25 1.96 0.36
N GLY A 173 3.17 2.41 -0.50
CA GLY A 173 4.38 3.11 -0.11
C GLY A 173 5.64 2.25 0.01
N ALA A 174 6.68 2.83 0.62
CA ALA A 174 8.03 2.26 0.65
C ALA A 174 8.17 1.06 1.60
N TRP A 175 8.87 0.02 1.14
CA TRP A 175 9.21 -1.15 1.97
C TRP A 175 10.32 -0.80 2.96
N LEU A 176 10.24 -1.32 4.19
CA LEU A 176 11.37 -1.30 5.12
C LEU A 176 11.96 -2.69 5.25
N GLU A 177 13.26 -2.82 5.00
CA GLU A 177 14.00 -4.07 5.16
C GLU A 177 15.06 -3.89 6.23
N PHE A 178 14.97 -4.68 7.29
CA PHE A 178 15.91 -4.70 8.41
C PHE A 178 16.78 -5.94 8.32
N GLU A 179 18.05 -5.79 8.65
CA GLU A 179 19.01 -6.90 8.65
C GLU A 179 20.03 -6.73 9.78
N THR A 180 20.40 -7.85 10.37
CA THR A 180 21.53 -7.95 11.29
C THR A 180 22.77 -8.43 10.52
N SER A 181 23.95 -8.10 11.03
CA SER A 181 25.23 -8.53 10.47
C SER A 181 26.05 -9.30 11.50
N ASN A 182 27.09 -10.00 11.04
CA ASN A 182 28.02 -10.72 11.91
C ASN A 182 28.88 -9.82 12.82
N LYS A 183 28.83 -8.49 12.62
CA LYS A 183 29.44 -7.46 13.46
C LYS A 183 28.45 -6.82 14.44
N ASP A 184 27.30 -7.46 14.65
CA ASP A 184 26.24 -7.00 15.54
C ASP A 184 25.65 -5.64 15.15
N ILE A 185 25.80 -5.23 13.89
CA ILE A 185 25.18 -4.00 13.36
C ILE A 185 23.79 -4.33 12.82
N ILE A 186 22.79 -3.54 13.22
CA ILE A 186 21.45 -3.53 12.62
C ILE A 186 21.38 -2.42 11.57
N SER A 187 21.00 -2.80 10.35
CA SER A 187 20.78 -1.87 9.25
C SER A 187 19.35 -1.90 8.77
N VAL A 188 18.90 -0.78 8.22
CA VAL A 188 17.64 -0.67 7.48
C VAL A 188 17.89 -0.22 6.04
N LYS A 189 17.08 -0.72 5.11
CA LYS A 189 16.95 -0.22 3.74
C LYS A 189 15.51 0.24 3.55
N VAL A 190 15.35 1.40 2.92
CA VAL A 190 14.05 1.92 2.53
C VAL A 190 13.91 1.78 1.03
N ASP A 191 12.86 1.10 0.59
CA ASP A 191 12.56 0.87 -0.83
C ASP A 191 13.75 0.29 -1.64
N ARG A 192 14.40 -0.75 -1.07
CA ARG A 192 15.59 -1.42 -1.65
C ARG A 192 16.78 -0.50 -1.94
N LYS A 193 16.83 0.70 -1.32
CA LYS A 193 17.95 1.64 -1.42
C LYS A 193 19.13 1.19 -0.53
N ARG A 194 20.14 2.05 -0.41
CA ARG A 194 21.37 1.77 0.37
C ARG A 194 21.06 1.52 1.84
N LYS A 195 21.84 0.63 2.45
CA LYS A 195 21.78 0.32 3.89
C LYS A 195 22.16 1.57 4.68
N ILE A 196 21.39 1.85 5.73
CA ILE A 196 21.70 2.84 6.76
C ILE A 196 21.62 2.15 8.12
N PRO A 197 22.41 2.59 9.13
CA PRO A 197 22.22 2.14 10.51
C PRO A 197 20.78 2.35 10.97
N ILE A 198 20.21 1.40 11.72
CA ILE A 198 18.83 1.55 12.23
C ILE A 198 18.68 2.76 13.14
N THR A 199 19.76 3.13 13.84
CA THR A 199 19.86 4.30 14.71
C THR A 199 19.55 5.59 13.97
N THR A 200 20.01 5.75 12.73
CA THR A 200 19.67 6.91 11.90
C THR A 200 18.16 7.01 11.66
N LEU A 201 17.48 5.89 11.35
CA LEU A 201 16.03 5.89 11.18
C LEU A 201 15.31 6.20 12.50
N LEU A 202 15.73 5.57 13.60
CA LEU A 202 15.15 5.79 14.93
C LEU A 202 15.25 7.26 15.35
N ARG A 203 16.40 7.90 15.16
CA ARG A 203 16.56 9.34 15.42
C ARG A 203 15.62 10.18 14.57
N ALA A 204 15.52 9.88 13.27
CA ALA A 204 14.69 10.64 12.34
C ALA A 204 13.20 10.59 12.73
N ILE A 205 12.68 9.40 13.06
CA ILE A 205 11.26 9.20 13.39
C ILE A 205 10.92 9.43 14.86
N ASP A 206 11.89 9.69 15.74
CA ASP A 206 11.60 9.85 17.17
C ASP A 206 10.73 11.07 17.42
N GLU A 207 9.43 10.81 17.61
CA GLU A 207 8.41 11.79 17.93
C GLU A 207 7.76 11.40 19.27
N PRO A 208 7.31 12.39 20.07
CA PRO A 208 6.60 12.12 21.31
C PRO A 208 5.40 11.20 21.09
N GLY A 209 5.43 10.03 21.74
CA GLY A 209 4.34 9.05 21.67
C GLY A 209 4.34 8.10 20.47
N LEU A 210 5.22 8.28 19.47
CA LEU A 210 5.32 7.36 18.33
C LEU A 210 6.10 6.09 18.67
N LEU A 211 7.27 6.25 19.30
CA LEU A 211 8.13 5.14 19.70
C LEU A 211 7.72 4.53 21.05
N PRO A 212 8.08 3.27 21.34
CA PRO A 212 7.74 2.60 22.60
C PRO A 212 8.10 3.42 23.85
N LYS A 213 7.27 3.33 24.88
CA LYS A 213 7.46 4.08 26.13
C LYS A 213 8.69 3.60 26.87
N HIS A 214 9.47 4.53 27.40
CA HIS A 214 10.62 4.26 28.26
C HIS A 214 10.83 5.39 29.29
N GLY A 215 11.90 5.31 30.08
CA GLY A 215 12.14 6.23 31.22
C GLY A 215 12.07 7.72 30.85
N SER A 216 12.67 8.13 29.74
CA SER A 216 12.71 9.56 29.35
C SER A 216 11.39 10.08 28.74
N THR A 217 10.42 9.20 28.45
CA THR A 217 9.08 9.62 28.01
C THR A 217 8.35 10.45 29.06
N LYS A 218 8.66 10.28 30.36
CA LYS A 218 8.05 11.07 31.45
C LYS A 218 8.43 12.54 31.37
N GLU A 219 9.69 12.83 31.06
CA GLU A 219 10.21 14.19 30.98
C GLU A 219 9.64 14.91 29.76
N ILE A 220 9.61 14.25 28.60
CA ILE A 220 9.00 14.80 27.38
C ILE A 220 7.53 15.15 27.62
N ARG A 221 6.76 14.26 28.26
CA ARG A 221 5.35 14.51 28.62
C ARG A 221 5.15 15.67 29.59
N ALA A 222 6.10 15.90 30.50
CA ALA A 222 6.03 17.06 31.38
C ALA A 222 6.19 18.35 30.58
N VAL A 223 7.15 18.38 29.63
CA VAL A 223 7.36 19.52 28.74
C VAL A 223 6.18 19.72 27.77
N GLU A 224 5.56 18.65 27.26
CA GLU A 224 4.33 18.75 26.45
C GLU A 224 3.18 19.43 27.21
N LYS A 225 2.98 19.07 28.48
CA LYS A 225 1.98 19.75 29.33
C LYS A 225 2.34 21.20 29.60
N GLU A 226 3.62 21.51 29.77
CA GLU A 226 4.09 22.90 29.91
C GLU A 226 3.79 23.71 28.63
N ILE A 227 3.96 23.11 27.44
CA ILE A 227 3.61 23.72 26.15
C ILE A 227 2.12 24.02 26.07
N GLU A 228 1.26 23.07 26.43
CA GLU A 228 -0.20 23.27 26.45
C GLU A 228 -0.62 24.40 27.40
N SER A 229 0.11 24.59 28.51
CA SER A 229 -0.13 25.63 29.50
C SER A 229 0.57 26.97 29.21
N ALA A 230 1.32 27.06 28.11
CA ALA A 230 2.17 28.22 27.83
C ALA A 230 1.33 29.47 27.51
N LYS A 231 1.60 30.57 28.23
CA LYS A 231 0.86 31.84 28.09
C LYS A 231 1.18 32.61 26.80
N THR A 232 2.28 32.29 26.12
CA THR A 232 2.75 32.99 24.93
C THR A 232 3.36 32.02 23.93
N GLU A 233 3.16 32.26 22.64
CA GLU A 233 3.71 31.41 21.57
C GLU A 233 5.24 31.32 21.64
N ARG A 234 5.91 32.44 21.95
CA ARG A 234 7.37 32.46 22.12
C ARG A 234 7.87 31.57 23.26
N ALA A 235 7.06 31.36 24.31
CA ALA A 235 7.40 30.44 25.39
C ALA A 235 7.17 28.98 24.96
N ALA A 236 6.09 28.71 24.23
CA ALA A 236 5.81 27.41 23.64
C ALA A 236 6.93 26.99 22.67
N ASP A 237 7.40 27.89 21.80
CA ASP A 237 8.47 27.61 20.84
C ASP A 237 9.79 27.24 21.50
N LYS A 238 10.14 27.88 22.62
CA LYS A 238 11.33 27.50 23.40
C LYS A 238 11.22 26.10 23.98
N LEU A 239 10.04 25.72 24.44
CA LEU A 239 9.78 24.38 24.98
C LEU A 239 9.77 23.33 23.86
N ARG A 240 9.23 23.65 22.67
CA ARG A 240 9.32 22.78 21.48
C ARG A 240 10.77 22.55 21.06
N ALA A 241 11.59 23.61 21.02
CA ALA A 241 13.02 23.49 20.74
C ALA A 241 13.73 22.61 21.78
N LYS A 242 13.34 22.72 23.06
CA LYS A 242 13.86 21.85 24.14
C LYS A 242 13.46 20.37 23.93
N ILE A 243 12.22 20.09 23.51
CA ILE A 243 11.81 18.73 23.16
C ILE A 243 12.66 18.19 22.02
N LEU A 244 12.90 19.00 20.98
CA LEU A 244 13.68 18.58 19.82
C LEU A 244 15.10 18.13 20.19
N THR A 245 15.75 18.77 21.17
CA THR A 245 17.07 18.35 21.65
C THR A 245 17.05 17.11 22.54
N MET A 246 15.88 16.73 23.08
CA MET A 246 15.70 15.50 23.87
C MET A 246 15.37 14.28 23.00
N LEU A 247 14.97 14.50 21.76
CA LEU A 247 14.63 13.46 20.79
C LEU A 247 15.86 13.01 20.00
N GLY A 248 15.87 11.74 19.62
CA GLY A 248 16.91 11.16 18.77
C GLY A 248 18.29 11.17 19.41
N THR A 249 18.39 11.06 20.75
CA THR A 249 19.66 10.92 21.47
C THR A 249 20.03 9.46 21.68
N ASP A 250 21.32 9.17 21.87
CA ASP A 250 21.86 7.82 22.07
C ASP A 250 21.28 7.19 23.32
N ASP A 251 21.28 7.92 24.44
CA ASP A 251 20.70 7.48 25.71
C ASP A 251 19.22 7.12 25.58
N ARG A 252 18.48 7.87 24.75
CA ARG A 252 17.07 7.62 24.49
C ARG A 252 16.89 6.36 23.67
N ILE A 253 17.70 6.15 22.63
CA ILE A 253 17.69 4.91 21.84
C ILE A 253 18.06 3.71 22.72
N LEU A 254 19.13 3.78 23.49
CA LEU A 254 19.53 2.71 24.42
C LEU A 254 18.41 2.37 25.41
N ALA A 255 17.78 3.40 25.99
CA ALA A 255 16.67 3.20 26.93
C ALA A 255 15.42 2.56 26.29
N MET A 256 15.23 2.65 24.97
CA MET A 256 14.13 1.93 24.28
C MET A 256 14.37 0.42 24.22
N PHE A 257 15.64 -0.02 24.27
CA PHE A 257 16.03 -1.43 24.09
C PHE A 257 16.67 -2.06 25.34
N ASP A 258 16.72 -1.37 26.47
CA ASP A 258 17.33 -1.84 27.74
C ASP A 258 16.80 -3.23 28.19
N GLY A 259 15.50 -3.50 27.99
CA GLY A 259 14.88 -4.80 28.28
C GLY A 259 14.90 -5.81 27.13
N ILE A 260 15.51 -5.49 25.99
CA ILE A 260 15.48 -6.29 24.76
C ILE A 260 16.90 -6.72 24.35
N ASP A 261 17.85 -5.78 24.31
CA ASP A 261 19.24 -6.01 23.90
C ASP A 261 20.11 -6.39 25.12
N THR A 262 19.75 -7.47 25.81
CA THR A 262 20.38 -7.86 27.09
C THR A 262 21.52 -8.87 26.93
N GLY A 263 22.00 -9.11 25.69
CA GLY A 263 22.99 -10.15 25.41
C GLY A 263 24.40 -9.77 25.90
N GLU A 264 25.02 -10.58 26.76
CA GLU A 264 26.36 -10.27 27.29
C GLU A 264 27.47 -10.18 26.22
N GLN A 265 27.31 -10.94 25.12
CA GLN A 265 28.29 -11.01 24.03
C GLN A 265 27.91 -10.20 22.79
N HIS A 266 26.62 -9.93 22.61
CA HIS A 266 26.08 -9.31 21.40
C HIS A 266 25.10 -8.22 21.82
N GLN A 267 25.58 -6.99 21.76
CA GLN A 267 24.84 -5.76 22.05
C GLN A 267 24.62 -5.02 20.74
N PHE A 268 23.50 -5.30 20.06
CA PHE A 268 23.28 -4.86 18.70
C PHE A 268 23.05 -3.34 18.58
N ILE A 269 22.34 -2.74 19.52
CA ILE A 269 22.04 -1.30 19.53
C ILE A 269 23.31 -0.52 19.83
N GLN A 270 24.06 -0.90 20.87
CA GLN A 270 25.34 -0.26 21.20
C GLN A 270 26.32 -0.37 20.03
N SER A 271 26.51 -1.57 19.49
CA SER A 271 27.41 -1.81 18.35
C SER A 271 27.01 -1.01 17.11
N THR A 272 25.70 -0.78 16.92
CA THR A 272 25.20 0.04 15.82
C THR A 272 25.46 1.52 16.06
N LEU A 273 25.23 2.03 17.28
CA LEU A 273 25.52 3.42 17.66
C LEU A 273 27.02 3.74 17.49
N ASP A 274 27.90 2.87 17.98
CA ASP A 274 29.35 3.03 17.86
C ASP A 274 29.81 3.11 16.39
N ARG A 275 29.06 2.49 15.48
CA ARG A 275 29.34 2.48 14.05
C ARG A 275 28.65 3.61 13.28
N ASP A 276 27.58 4.18 13.80
CA ASP A 276 26.80 5.23 13.17
C ASP A 276 27.47 6.60 13.34
N THR A 277 28.43 6.89 12.48
CA THR A 277 29.13 8.19 12.45
C THR A 277 28.39 9.24 11.61
N GLY A 278 27.19 8.94 11.09
CA GLY A 278 26.53 9.74 10.05
C GLY A 278 25.59 10.82 10.59
N ALA A 279 24.96 10.59 11.74
CA ALA A 279 24.04 11.53 12.36
C ALA A 279 23.96 11.32 13.88
N THR A 280 24.15 12.40 14.63
CA THR A 280 24.10 12.39 16.11
C THR A 280 22.83 13.03 16.66
N THR A 281 22.16 13.84 15.85
CA THR A 281 20.89 14.51 16.20
C THR A 281 19.75 14.07 15.29
N LYS A 282 18.50 14.31 15.73
CA LYS A 282 17.31 14.08 14.90
C LYS A 282 17.33 14.87 13.59
N GLU A 283 17.76 16.13 13.61
CA GLU A 283 17.86 16.97 12.41
C GLU A 283 18.88 16.43 11.40
N GLU A 284 20.08 16.07 11.87
CA GLU A 284 21.11 15.44 11.04
C GLU A 284 20.60 14.12 10.46
N ALA A 285 19.89 13.32 11.27
CA ALA A 285 19.35 12.04 10.84
C ALA A 285 18.26 12.22 9.77
N LEU A 286 17.38 13.21 9.91
CA LEU A 286 16.39 13.57 8.89
C LEU A 286 17.05 14.00 7.58
N LEU A 287 18.08 14.85 7.65
CA LEU A 287 18.84 15.26 6.47
C LEU A 287 19.55 14.08 5.80
N GLU A 288 20.17 13.20 6.58
CA GLU A 288 20.88 12.04 6.05
C GLU A 288 19.90 11.02 5.44
N PHE A 289 18.74 10.85 6.06
CA PHE A 289 17.65 10.03 5.52
C PHE A 289 17.11 10.61 4.21
N TYR A 290 16.88 11.93 4.16
CA TYR A 290 16.43 12.64 2.96
C TYR A 290 17.46 12.60 1.83
N ARG A 291 18.76 12.78 2.11
CA ARG A 291 19.82 12.65 1.07
C ARG A 291 19.83 11.26 0.41
N ARG A 292 19.47 10.22 1.17
CA ARG A 292 19.49 8.83 0.71
C ARG A 292 18.18 8.41 0.03
N LEU A 293 17.07 9.06 0.37
CA LEU A 293 15.82 9.05 -0.38
C LEU A 293 15.94 10.03 -1.56
N ARG A 294 16.42 9.54 -2.72
CA ARG A 294 16.62 10.30 -3.98
C ARG A 294 15.82 11.63 -4.09
N PRO A 295 16.49 12.78 -4.37
CA PRO A 295 15.81 13.99 -4.80
C PRO A 295 15.12 13.74 -6.16
N GLY A 296 13.79 13.80 -6.19
CA GLY A 296 13.02 13.85 -7.45
C GLY A 296 11.98 12.74 -7.70
N ASP A 297 11.90 11.70 -6.86
CA ASP A 297 10.76 10.77 -6.92
C ASP A 297 9.59 11.38 -6.11
N PRO A 298 8.37 11.50 -6.66
CA PRO A 298 7.23 12.01 -5.91
C PRO A 298 6.99 11.15 -4.66
N PRO A 299 6.50 11.73 -3.55
CA PRO A 299 6.01 10.94 -2.44
C PRO A 299 4.93 9.99 -3.00
N THR A 300 5.21 8.70 -2.93
CA THR A 300 4.29 7.62 -3.34
C THR A 300 3.39 7.24 -2.18
#